data_AF-A0A6A5BT29-F1
#
_entry.id   AF-A0A6A5BT29-F1
#
_cell.length_a   1.000
_cell.length_b   1.000
_cell.length_c   1.000
_cell.angle_alpha   90.00
_cell.angle_beta   90.00
_cell.angle_gamma   90.00
#
_symmetry.space_group_name_H-M   'P 1'
#
loop_
_entity.id
_entity.type
_entity.pdbx_description
1 polymer ?
#
loop_
_entity_poly.entity_id
_entity_poly.type
_entity_poly.pdbx_seq_one_letter_code
_entity_poly.pdbx_strand_id
1 'polypeptide(L)'
;MFSFFTSSSSSSNPTTVKFEQLNSKAEKSVPQIDSNRSIQDYFQFGANLIRQAGQYKKSQDLENAYINLKAFELLIQRLAKHPQVSSNKDEYNYNVEKYQQLKKELNNLMSQITQLLEQQSQQKSNQTPSAPPLNPYEEESQQPQYQNQSGNRKSLPSVPSKKPLPPPLPQHVVSQQQQQRSNSLMYNTVGNVVNNDKFQTAVGNQVANMAQNEHVQSMVATGVATASTNRSVQRNVGEAIASSTDNSMIKSMATNESVQKTVGVVVANTVGNKEVQQKVGQYIAKAATDKEVQRKVASGFMTLLKGAAKGAKVAGKVAYEGGKIALEQGKKHYQENNHHQ
;
A
#
# COMPACT_ATOMS: atom_id res chain seq x y z
N MET A 1 -7.00 -42.15 48.75
CA MET A 1 -6.17 -40.94 48.51
C MET A 1 -6.65 -40.29 47.23
N PHE A 2 -7.46 -39.24 47.34
CA PHE A 2 -7.86 -38.41 46.19
C PHE A 2 -6.86 -37.26 46.09
N SER A 3 -5.98 -37.31 45.09
CA SER A 3 -5.09 -36.21 44.76
C SER A 3 -5.92 -35.09 44.12
N PHE A 4 -6.22 -34.05 44.89
CA PHE A 4 -6.77 -32.80 44.37
C PHE A 4 -5.71 -32.13 43.49
N PHE A 5 -5.90 -32.18 42.17
CA PHE A 5 -5.16 -31.32 41.24
C PHE A 5 -5.66 -29.89 41.42
N THR A 6 -4.87 -29.07 42.10
CA THR A 6 -5.06 -27.62 42.13
C THR A 6 -4.66 -27.07 40.76
N SER A 7 -5.66 -26.91 39.88
CA SER A 7 -5.53 -26.15 38.64
C SER A 7 -5.21 -24.70 39.01
N SER A 8 -3.93 -24.37 39.06
CA SER A 8 -3.46 -23.00 39.19
C SER A 8 -3.90 -22.25 37.93
N SER A 9 -4.95 -21.44 38.09
CA SER A 9 -5.44 -20.49 37.10
C SER A 9 -4.38 -19.40 36.90
N SER A 10 -3.34 -19.74 36.15
CA SER A 10 -2.39 -18.79 35.63
C SER A 10 -3.17 -17.77 34.80
N SER A 11 -3.18 -16.51 35.24
CA SER A 11 -3.75 -15.42 34.45
C SER A 11 -2.90 -15.28 33.19
N SER A 12 -3.32 -15.96 32.12
CA SER A 12 -2.60 -15.94 30.86
C SER A 12 -2.67 -14.52 30.29
N ASN A 13 -1.51 -13.92 30.05
CA ASN A 13 -1.40 -12.63 29.39
C ASN A 13 -2.23 -12.69 28.09
N PRO A 14 -3.12 -11.71 27.81
CA PRO A 14 -4.02 -11.75 26.65
C PRO A 14 -3.26 -11.91 25.32
N THR A 15 -2.02 -11.40 25.25
CA THR A 15 -1.12 -11.57 24.11
C THR A 15 -0.76 -13.04 23.89
N THR A 16 -0.45 -13.77 24.97
CA THR A 16 -0.13 -15.20 24.92
C THR A 16 -1.31 -16.01 24.39
N VAL A 17 -2.50 -15.77 24.93
CA VAL A 17 -3.74 -16.43 24.49
C VAL A 17 -3.97 -16.19 23.00
N LYS A 18 -3.75 -14.96 22.52
CA LYS A 18 -3.91 -14.64 21.10
C LYS A 18 -2.93 -15.41 20.23
N PHE A 19 -1.64 -15.47 20.58
CA PHE A 19 -0.66 -16.22 19.79
C PHE A 19 -0.89 -17.73 19.83
N GLU A 20 -1.37 -18.29 20.94
CA GLU A 20 -1.80 -19.70 21.00
C GLU A 20 -2.93 -19.98 20.01
N GLN A 21 -3.92 -19.10 19.93
CA GLN A 21 -5.00 -19.22 18.95
C GLN A 21 -4.48 -19.13 17.50
N LEU A 22 -3.59 -18.17 17.20
CA LEU A 22 -3.01 -18.03 15.87
C LEU A 22 -2.14 -19.24 15.50
N ASN A 23 -1.36 -19.77 16.44
CA ASN A 23 -0.56 -20.98 16.25
C ASN A 23 -1.46 -22.20 15.99
N SER A 24 -2.54 -22.37 16.75
CA SER A 24 -3.51 -23.46 16.53
C SER A 24 -4.16 -23.35 15.14
N LYS A 25 -4.49 -22.14 14.68
CA LYS A 25 -4.99 -21.94 13.30
C LYS A 25 -3.94 -22.32 12.25
N ALA A 26 -2.68 -21.92 12.45
CA ALA A 26 -1.59 -22.29 11.55
C ALA A 26 -1.41 -23.81 11.49
N GLU A 27 -1.39 -24.50 12.63
CA GLU A 27 -1.27 -25.96 12.71
C GLU A 27 -2.37 -26.70 11.94
N LYS A 28 -3.62 -26.23 12.05
CA LYS A 28 -4.77 -26.80 11.33
C LYS A 28 -4.71 -26.56 9.82
N SER A 29 -4.05 -25.50 9.39
CA SER A 29 -3.91 -25.19 7.96
C SER A 29 -2.86 -26.06 7.24
N VAL A 30 -1.92 -26.65 7.99
CA VAL A 30 -0.85 -27.47 7.40
C VAL A 30 -1.31 -28.92 7.27
N PRO A 31 -1.30 -29.51 6.06
CA PRO A 31 -1.69 -30.90 5.87
C PRO A 31 -0.77 -31.84 6.65
N GLN A 32 -1.29 -33.02 6.99
CA GLN A 32 -0.45 -34.11 7.47
C GLN A 32 0.46 -34.60 6.35
N ILE A 33 1.67 -35.03 6.72
CA ILE A 33 2.65 -35.55 5.77
C ILE A 33 2.31 -37.00 5.47
N ASP A 34 2.05 -37.30 4.21
CA ASP A 34 1.76 -38.62 3.67
C ASP A 34 2.94 -39.04 2.79
N SER A 35 3.53 -40.20 3.08
CA SER A 35 4.67 -40.74 2.34
C SER A 35 4.33 -41.13 0.89
N ASN A 36 3.06 -41.33 0.58
CA ASN A 36 2.60 -41.68 -0.77
C ASN A 36 2.39 -40.45 -1.66
N ARG A 37 2.32 -39.27 -1.05
CA ARG A 37 2.17 -38.01 -1.79
C ARG A 37 3.53 -37.50 -2.25
N SER A 38 3.56 -36.88 -3.42
CA SER A 38 4.79 -36.26 -3.93
C SER A 38 5.23 -35.11 -3.02
N ILE A 39 6.52 -35.06 -2.69
CA ILE A 39 7.10 -33.92 -1.94
C ILE A 39 6.90 -32.58 -2.67
N GLN A 40 6.81 -32.62 -4.01
CA GLN A 40 6.59 -31.46 -4.86
C GLN A 40 5.25 -30.77 -4.57
N ASP A 41 4.21 -31.54 -4.26
CA ASP A 41 2.91 -30.97 -3.87
C ASP A 41 3.02 -30.13 -2.59
N TYR A 42 3.83 -30.59 -1.64
CA TYR A 42 4.06 -29.87 -0.41
C TYR A 42 4.92 -28.61 -0.63
N PHE A 43 5.91 -28.65 -1.52
CA PHE A 43 6.65 -27.44 -1.91
C PHE A 43 5.73 -26.41 -2.59
N GLN A 44 4.86 -26.85 -3.51
CA GLN A 44 3.87 -25.97 -4.13
C GLN A 44 2.89 -25.38 -3.10
N PHE A 45 2.45 -26.19 -2.13
CA PHE A 45 1.64 -25.72 -1.01
C PHE A 45 2.39 -24.68 -0.17
N GLY A 46 3.67 -24.91 0.15
CA GLY A 46 4.52 -23.94 0.85
C GLY A 46 4.68 -22.63 0.10
N ALA A 47 4.90 -22.68 -1.22
CA ALA A 47 4.97 -21.48 -2.06
C ALA A 47 3.65 -20.69 -2.05
N ASN A 48 2.51 -21.37 -2.04
CA ASN A 48 1.19 -20.74 -1.92
C ASN A 48 1.02 -20.03 -0.57
N LEU A 49 1.45 -20.64 0.54
CA LEU A 49 1.41 -20.00 1.87
C LEU A 49 2.22 -18.70 1.90
N ILE A 50 3.45 -18.71 1.35
CA ILE A 50 4.28 -17.49 1.29
C ILE A 50 3.60 -16.40 0.45
N ARG A 51 3.03 -16.78 -0.70
CA ARG A 51 2.31 -15.84 -1.56
C ARG A 51 1.09 -15.24 -0.85
N GLN A 52 0.29 -16.07 -0.17
CA GLN A 52 -0.87 -15.62 0.61
C GLN A 52 -0.46 -14.69 1.75
N ALA A 53 0.58 -15.04 2.52
CA ALA A 53 1.13 -14.17 3.56
C ALA A 53 1.52 -12.79 3.01
N GLY A 54 2.15 -12.75 1.83
CA GLY A 54 2.48 -11.50 1.14
C GLY A 54 1.26 -10.66 0.76
N GLN A 55 0.14 -11.29 0.38
CA GLN A 55 -1.11 -10.58 0.10
C GLN A 55 -1.77 -10.05 1.38
N TYR A 56 -1.85 -10.87 2.43
CA TYR A 56 -2.41 -10.44 3.73
C TYR A 56 -1.62 -9.27 4.33
N LYS A 57 -0.30 -9.29 4.19
CA LYS A 57 0.54 -8.15 4.60
C LYS A 57 0.21 -6.87 3.82
N LYS A 58 -0.03 -6.96 2.51
CA LYS A 58 -0.45 -5.80 1.69
C LYS A 58 -1.82 -5.27 2.13
N SER A 59 -2.75 -6.15 2.49
CA SER A 59 -4.07 -5.76 3.01
C SER A 59 -4.06 -5.35 4.49
N GLN A 60 -2.90 -5.35 5.17
CA GLN A 60 -2.75 -5.08 6.61
C GLN A 60 -3.47 -6.09 7.52
N ASP A 61 -3.74 -7.29 7.01
CA ASP A 61 -4.24 -8.40 7.81
C ASP A 61 -3.06 -9.16 8.42
N LEU A 62 -2.51 -8.58 9.49
CA LEU A 62 -1.27 -9.08 10.10
C LEU A 62 -1.44 -10.47 10.72
N GLU A 63 -2.64 -10.78 11.23
CA GLU A 63 -2.95 -12.09 11.82
C GLU A 63 -2.92 -13.19 10.77
N ASN A 64 -3.58 -13.00 9.62
CA ASN A 64 -3.56 -13.99 8.56
C ASN A 64 -2.19 -14.07 7.86
N ALA A 65 -1.45 -12.95 7.78
CA ALA A 65 -0.05 -12.99 7.35
C ALA A 65 0.81 -13.85 8.28
N TYR A 66 0.64 -13.69 9.60
CA TYR A 66 1.35 -14.50 10.61
C TYR A 66 0.98 -15.98 10.51
N ILE A 67 -0.33 -16.30 10.43
CA ILE A 67 -0.83 -17.68 10.32
C ILE A 67 -0.17 -18.41 9.14
N ASN A 68 -0.10 -17.76 7.97
CA ASN A 68 0.46 -18.38 6.76
C ASN A 68 1.98 -18.57 6.84
N LEU A 69 2.73 -17.60 7.39
CA LEU A 69 4.17 -17.79 7.59
C LEU A 69 4.47 -18.86 8.65
N LYS A 70 3.66 -18.91 9.72
CA LYS A 70 3.78 -19.94 10.76
C LYS A 70 3.44 -21.34 10.21
N ALA A 71 2.44 -21.42 9.34
CA ALA A 71 2.10 -22.64 8.62
C ALA A 71 3.24 -23.12 7.72
N PHE A 72 3.91 -22.19 7.02
CA PHE A 72 5.09 -22.53 6.20
C PHE A 72 6.24 -23.06 7.06
N GLU A 73 6.53 -22.43 8.21
CA GLU A 73 7.52 -22.95 9.18
C GLU A 73 7.21 -24.39 9.60
N LEU A 74 5.97 -24.65 10.03
CA LEU A 74 5.54 -25.98 10.47
C LEU A 74 5.64 -27.02 9.34
N LEU A 75 5.29 -26.63 8.11
CA LEU A 75 5.41 -27.48 6.93
C LEU A 75 6.87 -27.92 6.71
N ILE A 76 7.83 -26.99 6.73
CA ILE A 76 9.25 -27.30 6.54
C ILE A 76 9.79 -28.23 7.63
N GLN A 77 9.38 -28.01 8.88
CA GLN A 77 9.75 -28.88 10.01
C GLN A 77 9.21 -30.30 9.84
N ARG A 78 7.96 -30.45 9.38
CA ARG A 78 7.34 -31.76 9.14
C ARG A 78 7.95 -32.46 7.92
N LEU A 79 8.25 -31.71 6.86
CA LEU A 79 8.84 -32.25 5.63
C LEU A 79 10.20 -32.88 5.85
N ALA A 80 10.96 -32.48 6.87
CA ALA A 80 12.24 -33.11 7.22
C ALA A 80 12.16 -34.65 7.38
N LYS A 81 10.96 -35.18 7.66
CA LYS A 81 10.69 -36.61 7.85
C LYS A 81 10.17 -37.32 6.60
N HIS A 82 9.95 -36.60 5.50
CA HIS A 82 9.37 -37.17 4.28
C HIS A 82 10.41 -38.03 3.51
N PRO A 83 10.07 -39.23 3.05
CA PRO A 83 11.04 -40.17 2.46
C PRO A 83 11.74 -39.63 1.20
N GLN A 84 11.05 -38.77 0.43
CA GLN A 84 11.59 -38.19 -0.80
C GLN A 84 12.49 -36.96 -0.59
N VAL A 85 12.75 -36.51 0.65
CA VAL A 85 13.64 -35.36 0.92
C VAL A 85 15.05 -35.62 0.40
N SER A 86 15.58 -36.82 0.58
CA SER A 86 16.93 -37.19 0.12
C SER A 86 17.09 -37.03 -1.39
N SER A 87 16.04 -37.38 -2.15
CA SER A 87 16.01 -37.24 -3.60
C SER A 87 15.73 -35.81 -4.08
N ASN A 88 15.20 -34.94 -3.22
CA ASN A 88 14.84 -33.54 -3.54
C ASN A 88 15.57 -32.56 -2.61
N LYS A 89 16.84 -32.86 -2.29
CA LYS A 89 17.60 -32.17 -1.24
C LYS A 89 17.80 -30.69 -1.54
N ASP A 90 18.07 -30.33 -2.80
CA ASP A 90 18.35 -28.95 -3.19
C ASP A 90 17.13 -28.04 -3.00
N GLU A 91 15.95 -28.51 -3.41
CA GLU A 91 14.71 -27.76 -3.24
C GLU A 91 14.28 -27.69 -1.77
N TYR A 92 14.48 -28.77 -1.02
CA TYR A 92 14.27 -28.74 0.44
C TYR A 92 15.18 -27.71 1.11
N ASN A 93 16.48 -27.70 0.78
CA ASN A 93 17.44 -26.74 1.33
C ASN A 93 17.09 -25.30 0.96
N TYR A 94 16.70 -25.05 -0.30
CA TYR A 94 16.21 -23.74 -0.73
C TYR A 94 15.03 -23.27 0.12
N ASN A 95 14.06 -24.15 0.40
CA ASN A 95 12.93 -23.82 1.25
C ASN A 95 13.31 -23.59 2.71
N VAL A 96 14.29 -24.34 3.25
CA VAL A 96 14.85 -24.11 4.59
C VAL A 96 15.52 -22.74 4.68
N GLU A 97 16.36 -22.38 3.72
CA GLU A 97 16.98 -21.05 3.65
C GLU A 97 15.93 -19.94 3.52
N LYS A 98 14.90 -20.16 2.69
CA LYS A 98 13.79 -19.23 2.55
C LYS A 98 13.06 -19.02 3.87
N TYR A 99 12.82 -20.09 4.63
CA TYR A 99 12.25 -20.00 5.98
C TYR A 99 13.15 -19.16 6.91
N GLN A 100 14.48 -19.35 6.88
CA GLN A 100 15.38 -18.54 7.72
C GLN A 100 15.28 -17.04 7.41
N GLN A 101 15.14 -16.67 6.13
CA GLN A 101 14.89 -15.27 5.73
C GLN A 101 13.55 -14.76 6.26
N LEU A 102 12.50 -15.59 6.21
CA LEU A 102 11.15 -15.25 6.66
C LEU A 102 11.01 -15.24 8.19
N LYS A 103 11.92 -15.87 8.94
CA LYS A 103 11.89 -15.89 10.41
C LYS A 103 11.94 -14.48 11.02
N LYS A 104 12.74 -13.59 10.42
CA LYS A 104 12.77 -12.16 10.83
C LYS A 104 11.43 -11.48 10.59
N GLU A 105 10.77 -11.81 9.48
CA GLU A 105 9.45 -11.26 9.14
C GLU A 105 8.36 -11.78 10.08
N LEU A 106 8.40 -13.06 10.43
CA LEU A 106 7.47 -13.65 11.40
C LEU A 106 7.60 -12.97 12.77
N ASN A 107 8.82 -12.74 13.25
CA ASN A 107 9.05 -11.98 14.49
C ASN A 107 8.54 -10.54 14.41
N ASN A 108 8.75 -9.87 13.27
CA ASN A 108 8.22 -8.51 13.06
C ASN A 108 6.68 -8.47 13.06
N LEU A 109 6.01 -9.49 12.53
CA LEU A 109 4.55 -9.60 12.59
C LEU A 109 4.09 -9.82 14.02
N MET A 110 4.78 -10.66 14.80
CA MET A 110 4.48 -10.84 16.22
C MET A 110 4.54 -9.50 16.97
N SER A 111 5.63 -8.74 16.81
CA SER A 111 5.76 -7.43 17.47
C SER A 111 4.66 -6.45 17.07
N GLN A 112 4.27 -6.40 15.79
CA GLN A 112 3.19 -5.53 15.33
C GLN A 112 1.82 -5.94 15.90
N ILE A 113 1.52 -7.25 15.93
CA ILE A 113 0.28 -7.77 16.52
C ILE A 113 0.23 -7.44 18.01
N THR A 114 1.32 -7.65 18.76
CA THR A 114 1.40 -7.28 20.18
C THR A 114 1.13 -5.78 20.38
N GLN A 115 1.76 -4.91 19.59
CA GLN A 115 1.56 -3.47 19.68
C GLN A 115 0.10 -3.07 19.41
N LEU A 116 -0.58 -3.71 18.45
CA LEU A 116 -1.99 -3.48 18.19
C LEU A 116 -2.89 -3.92 19.37
N LEU A 117 -2.58 -5.04 20.01
CA LEU A 117 -3.32 -5.53 21.18
C LEU A 117 -3.14 -4.62 22.40
N GLU A 118 -1.93 -4.09 22.61
CA GLU A 118 -1.64 -3.13 23.66
C GLU A 118 -2.41 -1.82 23.46
N GLN A 119 -2.45 -1.30 22.23
CA GLN A 119 -3.23 -0.10 21.89
C GLN A 119 -4.74 -0.32 22.12
N GLN A 120 -5.28 -1.50 21.79
CA GLN A 120 -6.69 -1.81 22.04
C GLN A 120 -7.01 -1.91 23.54
N SER A 121 -6.05 -2.36 24.35
CA SER A 121 -6.22 -2.50 25.80
C SER A 121 -6.27 -1.13 26.49
N GLN A 122 -5.46 -0.17 26.03
CA GLN A 122 -5.43 1.20 26.58
C GLN A 122 -6.70 2.01 26.25
N GLN A 123 -7.39 1.71 25.15
CA GLN A 123 -8.66 2.38 24.82
C GLN A 123 -9.80 1.97 25.75
N LYS A 124 -9.79 0.74 26.28
CA LYS A 124 -10.86 0.25 27.17
C LYS A 124 -10.78 0.81 28.60
N SER A 125 -9.60 1.20 29.08
CA SER A 125 -9.44 1.68 30.45
C SER A 125 -9.86 3.14 30.67
N ASN A 126 -10.07 3.93 29.61
CA ASN A 126 -10.50 5.34 29.72
C ASN A 126 -12.01 5.57 29.60
N GLN A 127 -12.81 4.51 29.48
CA GLN A 127 -14.27 4.60 29.66
C GLN A 127 -14.61 4.31 31.12
N THR A 128 -14.28 5.25 32.01
CA THR A 128 -14.91 5.30 33.33
C THR A 128 -16.41 5.48 33.08
N PRO A 129 -17.28 4.61 33.59
CA PRO A 129 -18.72 4.81 33.49
C PRO A 129 -19.04 6.11 34.22
N SER A 130 -19.22 7.18 33.44
CA SER A 130 -19.87 8.38 33.94
C SER A 130 -21.27 7.91 34.32
N ALA A 131 -21.58 7.93 35.61
CA ALA A 131 -22.89 7.57 36.11
C ALA A 131 -23.95 8.24 35.22
N PRO A 132 -24.99 7.51 34.77
CA PRO A 132 -26.03 8.11 33.97
C PRO A 132 -26.58 9.31 34.75
N PRO A 133 -26.62 10.53 34.16
CA PRO A 133 -27.33 11.62 34.79
C PRO A 133 -28.78 11.16 34.96
N LEU A 134 -29.24 11.14 36.20
CA LEU A 134 -30.65 11.04 36.55
C LEU A 134 -31.36 12.23 35.89
N ASN A 135 -31.86 12.04 34.68
CA ASN A 135 -32.81 12.97 34.08
C ASN A 135 -34.23 12.42 34.30
N PRO A 136 -35.10 13.19 34.98
CA PRO A 136 -36.52 12.93 34.99
C PRO A 136 -37.10 13.12 33.59
N TYR A 137 -38.12 12.33 33.30
CA TYR A 137 -39.02 12.41 32.15
C TYR A 137 -39.21 13.84 31.61
N GLU A 138 -38.87 14.04 30.33
CA GLU A 138 -39.57 15.01 29.48
C GLU A 138 -39.94 14.34 28.15
N GLU A 139 -41.22 14.52 27.84
CA GLU A 139 -42.02 13.98 26.76
C GLU A 139 -41.92 14.91 25.52
N GLU A 140 -42.52 14.47 24.42
CA GLU A 140 -42.83 15.23 23.19
C GLU A 140 -41.81 15.27 22.02
N SER A 141 -42.15 14.42 21.04
CA SER A 141 -42.33 14.71 19.62
C SER A 141 -41.71 15.98 19.01
N GLN A 142 -40.92 15.77 17.95
CA GLN A 142 -41.13 16.46 16.67
C GLN A 142 -40.37 15.79 15.51
N GLN A 143 -41.09 15.63 14.39
CA GLN A 143 -40.60 15.15 13.09
C GLN A 143 -39.62 16.15 12.44
N PRO A 144 -38.59 15.70 11.72
CA PRO A 144 -37.86 16.58 10.80
C PRO A 144 -38.56 16.61 9.42
N GLN A 145 -39.10 17.78 9.08
CA GLN A 145 -39.37 18.18 7.70
C GLN A 145 -38.06 18.27 6.91
N TYR A 146 -38.00 17.61 5.75
CA TYR A 146 -36.97 17.87 4.75
C TYR A 146 -37.33 19.14 3.96
N GLN A 147 -36.57 20.21 4.21
CA GLN A 147 -36.67 21.48 3.49
C GLN A 147 -35.71 21.44 2.29
N ASN A 148 -36.27 21.43 1.08
CA ASN A 148 -35.55 21.69 -0.16
C ASN A 148 -35.04 23.14 -0.16
N GLN A 149 -33.72 23.34 -0.20
CA GLN A 149 -33.13 24.63 -0.56
C GLN A 149 -32.29 24.50 -1.83
N SER A 150 -32.94 24.86 -2.93
CA SER A 150 -32.30 25.29 -4.16
C SER A 150 -31.75 26.71 -4.00
N GLY A 151 -30.50 26.91 -4.42
CA GLY A 151 -29.95 28.21 -4.79
C GLY A 151 -28.95 28.79 -3.80
N ASN A 152 -27.72 29.03 -4.26
CA ASN A 152 -27.32 30.35 -4.75
C ASN A 152 -25.81 30.33 -5.09
N ARG A 153 -25.48 30.58 -6.36
CA ARG A 153 -24.10 30.74 -6.84
C ARG A 153 -23.58 32.11 -6.36
N LYS A 154 -22.58 32.14 -5.49
CA LYS A 154 -21.79 33.35 -5.21
C LYS A 154 -20.38 33.20 -5.79
N SER A 155 -20.18 34.00 -6.84
CA SER A 155 -18.96 34.68 -7.31
C SER A 155 -17.59 34.29 -6.72
N LEU A 156 -16.66 34.02 -7.64
CA LEU A 156 -15.22 33.87 -7.44
C LEU A 156 -14.55 35.14 -6.84
N PRO A 157 -13.47 34.99 -6.04
CA PRO A 157 -12.58 36.10 -5.71
C PRO A 157 -11.60 36.41 -6.85
N SER A 158 -11.32 37.70 -7.00
CA SER A 158 -10.38 38.34 -7.92
C SER A 158 -8.91 37.91 -7.72
N VAL A 159 -8.21 37.74 -8.85
CA VAL A 159 -6.77 37.44 -8.97
C VAL A 159 -5.93 38.65 -8.51
N PRO A 160 -4.94 38.48 -7.60
CA PRO A 160 -4.01 39.54 -7.28
C PRO A 160 -2.85 39.62 -8.30
N SER A 161 -2.57 40.85 -8.68
CA SER A 161 -1.59 41.32 -9.66
C SER A 161 -0.14 40.88 -9.38
N LYS A 162 0.60 40.69 -10.47
CA LYS A 162 2.01 40.32 -10.57
C LYS A 162 2.92 41.20 -9.69
N LYS A 163 3.64 40.58 -8.75
CA LYS A 163 4.86 41.15 -8.14
C LYS A 163 6.11 40.73 -8.92
N PRO A 164 7.09 41.62 -9.13
CA PRO A 164 8.35 41.28 -9.79
C PRO A 164 9.22 40.37 -8.90
N LEU A 165 9.91 39.44 -9.55
CA LEU A 165 10.82 38.46 -8.95
C LEU A 165 12.08 39.15 -8.37
N PRO A 166 12.60 38.68 -7.22
CA PRO A 166 13.87 39.15 -6.67
C PRO A 166 15.07 38.58 -7.46
N PRO A 167 16.23 39.26 -7.42
CA PRO A 167 17.44 38.87 -8.15
C PRO A 167 18.04 37.55 -7.66
N PRO A 168 18.82 36.85 -8.52
CA PRO A 168 19.41 35.55 -8.20
C PRO A 168 20.48 35.68 -7.10
N LEU A 169 20.40 34.80 -6.11
CA LEU A 169 21.36 34.73 -5.01
C LEU A 169 22.71 34.14 -5.48
N PRO A 170 23.85 34.59 -4.91
CA PRO A 170 25.18 34.11 -5.26
C PRO A 170 25.35 32.62 -4.92
N GLN A 171 25.99 31.88 -5.83
CA GLN A 171 26.38 30.48 -5.63
C GLN A 171 27.52 30.39 -4.60
N HIS A 172 27.18 30.17 -3.33
CA HIS A 172 28.17 29.77 -2.33
C HIS A 172 28.36 28.25 -2.33
N VAL A 173 29.63 27.84 -2.42
CA VAL A 173 30.10 26.46 -2.33
C VAL A 173 29.79 25.94 -0.91
N VAL A 174 28.82 25.03 -0.81
CA VAL A 174 28.38 24.46 0.47
C VAL A 174 29.28 23.29 0.86
N SER A 175 30.00 23.45 1.98
CA SER A 175 30.77 22.38 2.63
C SER A 175 29.86 21.23 3.07
N GLN A 176 30.28 19.98 2.85
CA GLN A 176 29.49 18.74 3.06
C GLN A 176 28.87 18.58 4.46
N GLN A 177 29.36 19.30 5.47
CA GLN A 177 28.84 19.21 6.85
C GLN A 177 27.54 20.02 7.06
N GLN A 178 27.22 20.97 6.18
CA GLN A 178 26.00 21.79 6.29
C GLN A 178 24.78 21.15 5.61
N GLN A 179 24.99 20.21 4.67
CA GLN A 179 23.92 19.45 4.00
C GLN A 179 23.15 18.51 4.95
N GLN A 180 23.79 18.02 6.01
CA GLN A 180 23.11 17.14 6.99
C GLN A 180 22.14 17.91 7.89
N ARG A 181 22.42 19.18 8.23
CA ARG A 181 21.53 20.01 9.05
C ARG A 181 20.34 20.58 8.27
N SER A 182 20.52 20.91 6.99
CA SER A 182 19.40 21.35 6.13
C SER A 182 18.40 20.23 5.86
N ASN A 183 18.88 18.98 5.75
CA ASN A 183 17.99 17.84 5.54
C ASN A 183 17.09 17.58 6.76
N SER A 184 17.61 17.63 7.99
CA SER A 184 16.77 17.35 9.18
C SER A 184 15.68 18.40 9.42
N LEU A 185 15.95 19.67 9.12
CA LEU A 185 14.95 20.74 9.19
C LEU A 185 13.85 20.56 8.14
N MET A 186 14.20 20.22 6.90
CA MET A 186 13.21 19.97 5.85
C MET A 186 12.32 18.75 6.16
N TYR A 187 12.87 17.68 6.75
CA TYR A 187 12.09 16.51 7.17
C TYR A 187 11.09 16.82 8.29
N ASN A 188 11.44 17.69 9.23
CA ASN A 188 10.54 18.09 10.31
C ASN A 188 9.45 19.04 9.82
N THR A 189 9.76 19.97 8.90
CA THR A 189 8.76 20.87 8.32
C THR A 189 7.79 20.12 7.40
N VAL A 190 8.28 19.19 6.56
CA VAL A 190 7.43 18.36 5.70
C VAL A 190 6.61 17.36 6.54
N GLY A 191 7.20 16.75 7.58
CA GLY A 191 6.49 15.84 8.48
C GLY A 191 5.31 16.50 9.21
N ASN A 192 5.46 17.76 9.63
CA ASN A 192 4.39 18.51 10.30
C ASN A 192 3.26 18.95 9.36
N VAL A 193 3.55 19.19 8.08
CA VAL A 193 2.52 19.50 7.07
C VAL A 193 1.80 18.22 6.62
N VAL A 194 2.55 17.12 6.44
CA VAL A 194 1.97 15.82 6.07
C VAL A 194 1.08 15.25 7.16
N ASN A 195 1.37 15.45 8.45
CA ASN A 195 0.54 14.98 9.56
C ASN A 195 -0.59 15.93 9.97
N ASN A 196 -0.78 17.04 9.26
CA ASN A 196 -1.89 17.95 9.55
C ASN A 196 -3.18 17.39 8.93
N ASP A 197 -4.08 16.88 9.77
CA ASP A 197 -5.37 16.30 9.35
C ASP A 197 -6.19 17.24 8.46
N LYS A 198 -6.10 18.56 8.67
CA LYS A 198 -6.80 19.55 7.83
C LYS A 198 -6.19 19.63 6.42
N PHE A 199 -4.86 19.51 6.32
CA PHE A 199 -4.16 19.47 5.04
C PHE A 199 -4.42 18.15 4.31
N GLN A 200 -4.35 17.00 5.00
CA GLN A 200 -4.69 15.70 4.41
C GLN A 200 -6.14 15.65 3.91
N THR A 201 -7.08 16.20 4.69
CA THR A 201 -8.49 16.27 4.29
C THR A 201 -8.69 17.22 3.10
N ALA A 202 -8.05 18.39 3.09
CA ALA A 202 -8.17 19.34 1.97
C ALA A 202 -7.57 18.77 0.67
N VAL A 203 -6.37 18.17 0.74
CA VAL A 203 -5.73 17.53 -0.40
C VAL A 203 -6.51 16.29 -0.84
N GLY A 204 -6.95 15.46 0.10
CA GLY A 204 -7.76 14.27 -0.18
C GLY A 204 -9.08 14.61 -0.87
N ASN A 205 -9.77 15.65 -0.40
CA ASN A 205 -10.99 16.15 -1.04
C ASN A 205 -10.70 16.76 -2.41
N GLN A 206 -9.59 17.48 -2.59
CA GLN A 206 -9.20 18.01 -3.89
C GLN A 206 -8.86 16.89 -4.89
N VAL A 207 -8.12 15.87 -4.47
CA VAL A 207 -7.80 14.69 -5.28
C VAL A 207 -9.06 13.89 -5.58
N ALA A 208 -9.98 13.74 -4.64
CA ALA A 208 -11.27 13.09 -4.86
C ALA A 208 -12.12 13.87 -5.88
N ASN A 209 -12.19 15.20 -5.76
CA ASN A 209 -12.89 16.06 -6.70
C ASN A 209 -12.25 16.02 -8.10
N MET A 210 -10.92 15.98 -8.19
CA MET A 210 -10.20 15.80 -9.46
C MET A 210 -10.40 14.40 -10.03
N ALA A 211 -10.40 13.37 -9.19
CA ALA A 211 -10.61 11.98 -9.59
C ALA A 211 -12.04 11.72 -10.07
N GLN A 212 -13.01 12.53 -9.65
CA GLN A 212 -14.39 12.51 -10.14
C GLN A 212 -14.63 13.44 -11.34
N ASN A 213 -13.68 14.33 -11.65
CA ASN A 213 -13.82 15.26 -12.76
C ASN A 213 -13.58 14.53 -14.09
N GLU A 214 -14.63 14.42 -14.91
CA GLU A 214 -14.58 13.69 -16.20
C GLU A 214 -13.52 14.25 -17.16
N HIS A 215 -13.26 15.55 -17.13
CA HIS A 215 -12.23 16.16 -17.96
C HIS A 215 -10.83 15.71 -17.53
N VAL A 216 -10.57 15.65 -16.22
CA VAL A 216 -9.30 15.14 -15.67
C VAL A 216 -9.17 13.65 -15.92
N GLN A 217 -10.23 12.86 -15.71
CA GLN A 217 -10.24 11.42 -16.03
C GLN A 217 -9.93 11.18 -17.51
N SER A 218 -10.56 11.93 -18.42
CA SER A 218 -10.33 11.83 -19.86
C SER A 218 -8.90 12.21 -20.25
N MET A 219 -8.34 13.28 -19.66
CA MET A 219 -6.97 13.72 -19.91
C MET A 219 -5.95 12.68 -19.43
N VAL A 220 -6.12 12.16 -18.21
CA VAL A 220 -5.26 11.10 -17.66
C VAL A 220 -5.39 9.82 -18.47
N ALA A 221 -6.62 9.43 -18.82
CA ALA A 221 -6.86 8.25 -19.64
C ALA A 221 -6.22 8.37 -21.03
N THR A 222 -6.32 9.54 -21.66
CA THR A 222 -5.67 9.83 -22.95
C THR A 222 -4.15 9.79 -22.83
N GLY A 223 -3.59 10.37 -21.77
CA GLY A 223 -2.15 10.32 -21.50
C GLY A 223 -1.65 8.88 -21.28
N VAL A 224 -2.36 8.09 -20.48
CA VAL A 224 -2.03 6.68 -20.24
C VAL A 224 -2.21 5.84 -21.50
N ALA A 225 -3.29 6.03 -22.27
CA ALA A 225 -3.50 5.33 -23.53
C ALA A 225 -2.45 5.69 -24.59
N THR A 226 -2.05 6.96 -24.65
CA THR A 226 -0.98 7.42 -25.55
C THR A 226 0.37 6.83 -25.11
N ALA A 227 0.67 6.84 -23.82
CA ALA A 227 1.90 6.23 -23.30
C ALA A 227 1.91 4.70 -23.47
N SER A 228 0.76 4.04 -23.25
CA SER A 228 0.65 2.59 -23.36
C SER A 228 0.69 2.11 -24.80
N THR A 229 0.42 2.96 -25.79
CA THR A 229 0.58 2.67 -27.23
C THR A 229 1.91 3.17 -27.79
N ASN A 230 2.64 4.01 -27.05
CA ASN A 230 3.94 4.52 -27.45
C ASN A 230 5.01 3.40 -27.40
N ARG A 231 5.65 3.14 -28.54
CA ARG A 231 6.63 2.06 -28.66
C ARG A 231 7.89 2.25 -27.82
N SER A 232 8.35 3.48 -27.65
CA SER A 232 9.52 3.75 -26.81
C SER A 232 9.20 3.47 -25.34
N VAL A 233 8.01 3.86 -24.86
CA VAL A 233 7.57 3.58 -23.50
C VAL A 233 7.37 2.08 -23.28
N GLN A 234 6.68 1.39 -24.19
CA GLN A 234 6.50 -0.06 -24.13
C GLN A 234 7.84 -0.81 -24.06
N ARG A 235 8.82 -0.42 -24.89
CA ARG A 235 10.15 -1.02 -24.93
C ARG A 235 10.89 -0.79 -23.63
N ASN A 236 10.93 0.45 -23.14
CA ASN A 236 11.61 0.80 -21.88
C ASN A 236 11.00 0.03 -20.69
N VAL A 237 9.67 -0.08 -20.62
CA VAL A 237 8.98 -0.86 -19.57
C VAL A 237 9.29 -2.36 -19.72
N GLY A 238 9.25 -2.88 -20.94
CA GLY A 238 9.59 -4.28 -21.23
C GLY A 238 11.03 -4.63 -20.85
N GLU A 239 11.98 -3.77 -21.20
CA GLU A 239 13.40 -3.89 -20.84
C GLU A 239 13.61 -3.81 -19.32
N ALA A 240 12.90 -2.91 -18.63
CA ALA A 240 12.94 -2.82 -17.18
C ALA A 240 12.44 -4.12 -16.51
N ILE A 241 11.28 -4.63 -16.93
CA ILE A 241 10.73 -5.90 -16.42
C ILE A 241 11.70 -7.05 -16.69
N ALA A 242 12.20 -7.15 -17.91
CA ALA A 242 13.18 -8.13 -18.34
C ALA A 242 14.47 -8.08 -17.50
N SER A 243 15.00 -6.90 -17.23
CA SER A 243 16.20 -6.71 -16.41
C SER A 243 16.00 -7.06 -14.94
N SER A 244 14.75 -6.96 -14.45
CA SER A 244 14.38 -7.22 -13.06
C SER A 244 13.93 -8.66 -12.77
N THR A 245 13.86 -9.52 -13.79
CA THR A 245 13.36 -10.88 -13.66
C THR A 245 14.40 -11.90 -14.11
N ASP A 246 14.58 -12.92 -13.29
CA ASP A 246 15.45 -14.06 -13.59
C ASP A 246 14.71 -15.14 -14.40
N ASN A 247 13.38 -15.01 -14.57
CA ASN A 247 12.59 -15.94 -15.34
C ASN A 247 12.75 -15.66 -16.84
N SER A 248 13.37 -16.58 -17.56
CA SER A 248 13.65 -16.46 -18.99
C SER A 248 12.38 -16.31 -19.86
N MET A 249 11.28 -16.97 -19.49
CA MET A 249 10.00 -16.85 -20.18
C MET A 249 9.40 -15.46 -19.99
N ILE A 250 9.40 -14.92 -18.76
CA ILE A 250 8.92 -13.56 -18.49
C ILE A 250 9.80 -12.53 -19.19
N LYS A 251 11.13 -12.71 -19.17
CA LYS A 251 12.07 -11.86 -19.91
C LYS A 251 11.78 -11.86 -21.42
N SER A 252 11.54 -13.03 -22.00
CA SER A 252 11.18 -13.18 -23.42
C SER A 252 9.83 -12.53 -23.74
N MET A 253 8.81 -12.76 -22.91
CA MET A 253 7.49 -12.12 -23.08
C MET A 253 7.53 -10.61 -22.91
N ALA A 254 8.27 -10.12 -21.92
CA ALA A 254 8.41 -8.70 -21.62
C ALA A 254 9.16 -7.94 -22.72
N THR A 255 10.09 -8.60 -23.43
CA THR A 255 10.84 -8.02 -24.57
C THR A 255 10.19 -8.27 -25.93
N ASN A 256 9.13 -9.09 -25.99
CA ASN A 256 8.45 -9.41 -27.25
C ASN A 256 7.56 -8.23 -27.72
N GLU A 257 7.89 -7.66 -28.87
CA GLU A 257 7.19 -6.48 -29.41
C GLU A 257 5.71 -6.72 -29.74
N SER A 258 5.34 -7.96 -30.11
CA SER A 258 3.95 -8.34 -30.40
C SER A 258 3.12 -8.41 -29.12
N VAL A 259 3.68 -8.99 -28.06
CA VAL A 259 3.08 -9.01 -26.72
C VAL A 259 2.95 -7.58 -26.19
N GLN A 260 4.01 -6.77 -26.25
CA GLN A 260 3.98 -5.36 -25.84
C GLN A 260 2.92 -4.56 -26.60
N LYS A 261 2.78 -4.77 -27.92
CA LYS A 261 1.73 -4.12 -28.73
C LYS A 261 0.35 -4.49 -28.23
N THR A 262 0.12 -5.79 -28.06
CA THR A 262 -1.19 -6.34 -27.70
C THR A 262 -1.60 -5.87 -26.31
N VAL A 263 -0.70 -5.99 -25.34
CA VAL A 263 -0.92 -5.48 -23.98
C VAL A 263 -1.14 -3.97 -23.99
N GLY A 264 -0.34 -3.22 -24.76
CA GLY A 264 -0.47 -1.77 -24.87
C GLY A 264 -1.83 -1.32 -25.43
N VAL A 265 -2.35 -2.02 -26.44
CA VAL A 265 -3.67 -1.77 -27.03
C VAL A 265 -4.79 -2.17 -26.08
N VAL A 266 -4.68 -3.33 -25.41
CA VAL A 266 -5.68 -3.75 -24.41
C VAL A 266 -5.74 -2.74 -23.27
N VAL A 267 -4.59 -2.33 -22.72
CA VAL A 267 -4.53 -1.30 -21.67
C VAL A 267 -5.11 0.03 -22.18
N ALA A 268 -4.76 0.48 -23.39
CA ALA A 268 -5.31 1.70 -23.96
C ALA A 268 -6.85 1.64 -24.10
N ASN A 269 -7.37 0.52 -24.61
CA ASN A 269 -8.81 0.33 -24.80
C ASN A 269 -9.56 0.21 -23.46
N THR A 270 -8.98 -0.49 -22.48
CA THR A 270 -9.54 -0.59 -21.13
C THR A 270 -9.54 0.75 -20.43
N VAL A 271 -8.44 1.51 -20.52
CA VAL A 271 -8.32 2.84 -19.89
C VAL A 271 -9.17 3.88 -20.62
N GLY A 272 -9.40 3.73 -21.93
CA GLY A 272 -10.30 4.58 -22.72
C GLY A 272 -11.79 4.32 -22.48
N ASN A 273 -12.15 3.23 -21.80
CA ASN A 273 -13.55 2.90 -21.50
C ASN A 273 -14.09 3.81 -20.37
N LYS A 274 -15.12 4.60 -20.67
CA LYS A 274 -15.75 5.53 -19.71
C LYS A 274 -16.28 4.84 -18.45
N GLU A 275 -16.84 3.64 -18.57
CA GLU A 275 -17.36 2.90 -17.43
C GLU A 275 -16.22 2.46 -16.48
N VAL A 276 -15.09 2.05 -17.05
CA VAL A 276 -13.87 1.74 -16.29
C VAL A 276 -13.31 3.00 -15.63
N GLN A 277 -13.22 4.11 -16.38
CA GLN A 277 -12.76 5.40 -15.84
C GLN A 277 -13.62 5.86 -14.66
N GLN A 278 -14.95 5.76 -14.76
CA GLN A 278 -15.87 6.12 -13.70
C GLN A 278 -15.74 5.21 -12.48
N LYS A 279 -15.66 3.88 -12.67
CA LYS A 279 -15.49 2.92 -11.56
C LYS A 279 -14.15 3.13 -10.84
N VAL A 280 -13.07 3.30 -11.60
CA VAL A 280 -11.74 3.58 -11.04
C VAL A 280 -11.72 4.95 -10.38
N GLY A 281 -12.29 5.97 -10.99
CA GLY A 281 -12.39 7.33 -10.43
C GLY A 281 -13.18 7.36 -9.12
N GLN A 282 -14.30 6.63 -9.03
CA GLN A 282 -15.05 6.47 -7.79
C GLN A 282 -14.26 5.71 -6.72
N TYR A 283 -13.51 4.68 -7.10
CA TYR A 283 -12.67 3.94 -6.17
C TYR A 283 -11.51 4.81 -5.65
N ILE A 284 -10.84 5.55 -6.53
CA ILE A 284 -9.79 6.51 -6.17
C ILE A 284 -10.36 7.63 -5.31
N ALA A 285 -11.55 8.15 -5.63
CA ALA A 285 -12.18 9.18 -4.81
C ALA A 285 -12.51 8.66 -3.40
N LYS A 286 -13.11 7.46 -3.30
CA LYS A 286 -13.36 6.80 -2.00
C LYS A 286 -12.07 6.58 -1.22
N ALA A 287 -11.05 6.03 -1.87
CA ALA A 287 -9.73 5.81 -1.31
C ALA A 287 -9.02 7.12 -0.91
N ALA A 288 -9.19 8.20 -1.68
CA ALA A 288 -8.60 9.50 -1.40
C ALA A 288 -9.29 10.22 -0.26
N THR A 289 -10.56 9.92 0.03
CA THR A 289 -11.28 10.42 1.22
C THR A 289 -11.14 9.51 2.44
N ASP A 290 -10.64 8.30 2.27
CA ASP A 290 -10.43 7.34 3.34
C ASP A 290 -9.16 7.71 4.13
N LYS A 291 -9.34 8.04 5.42
CA LYS A 291 -8.24 8.44 6.31
C LYS A 291 -7.19 7.34 6.49
N GLU A 292 -7.59 6.08 6.44
CA GLU A 292 -6.68 4.95 6.58
C GLU A 292 -5.82 4.80 5.32
N VAL A 293 -6.42 4.94 4.14
CA VAL A 293 -5.69 4.93 2.87
C VAL A 293 -4.78 6.16 2.74
N GLN A 294 -5.23 7.36 3.12
CA GLN A 294 -4.40 8.57 3.15
C GLN A 294 -3.14 8.36 4.01
N ARG A 295 -3.30 7.78 5.21
CA ARG A 295 -2.17 7.46 6.10
C ARG A 295 -1.22 6.42 5.49
N LYS A 296 -1.74 5.41 4.78
CA LYS A 296 -0.93 4.38 4.10
C LYS A 296 -0.16 4.95 2.90
N VAL A 297 -0.78 5.82 2.11
CA VAL A 297 -0.12 6.49 0.99
C VAL A 297 0.95 7.44 1.52
N ALA A 298 0.67 8.21 2.58
CA ALA A 298 1.64 9.09 3.21
C ALA A 298 2.85 8.31 3.79
N SER A 299 2.60 7.19 4.47
CA SER A 299 3.68 6.35 5.03
C SER A 299 4.48 5.64 3.95
N GLY A 300 3.82 5.16 2.89
CA GLY A 300 4.44 4.59 1.71
C GLY A 300 5.32 5.61 0.97
N PHE A 301 4.81 6.81 0.75
CA PHE A 301 5.54 7.91 0.12
C PHE A 301 6.74 8.35 0.98
N MET A 302 6.58 8.45 2.29
CA MET A 302 7.70 8.72 3.21
C MET A 302 8.74 7.60 3.19
N THR A 303 8.33 6.34 3.07
CA THR A 303 9.24 5.19 2.93
C THR A 303 9.99 5.24 1.60
N LEU A 304 9.31 5.60 0.51
CA LEU A 304 9.89 5.81 -0.81
C LEU A 304 10.86 6.99 -0.83
N LEU A 305 10.52 8.12 -0.21
CA LEU A 305 11.41 9.27 -0.05
C LEU A 305 12.65 8.90 0.77
N LYS A 306 12.48 8.16 1.88
CA LYS A 306 13.60 7.65 2.70
C LYS A 306 14.47 6.65 1.93
N GLY A 307 13.87 5.84 1.05
CA GLY A 307 14.59 4.90 0.18
C GLY A 307 15.30 5.60 -0.98
N ALA A 308 14.66 6.56 -1.63
CA ALA A 308 15.21 7.32 -2.76
C ALA A 308 16.36 8.24 -2.34
N ALA A 309 16.30 8.82 -1.13
CA ALA A 309 17.42 9.55 -0.54
C ALA A 309 18.68 8.67 -0.36
N LYS A 310 18.52 7.34 -0.29
CA LYS A 310 19.62 6.37 -0.20
C LYS A 310 20.07 5.82 -1.56
N GLY A 311 19.38 6.12 -2.67
CA GLY A 311 19.61 5.51 -3.99
C GLY A 311 19.64 6.52 -5.16
N ALA A 312 20.24 7.70 -4.94
CA ALA A 312 19.99 8.95 -5.67
C ALA A 312 20.43 9.05 -7.16
N LYS A 313 20.69 7.97 -7.92
CA LYS A 313 21.18 8.13 -9.31
C LYS A 313 20.27 7.64 -10.43
N VAL A 314 19.40 6.65 -10.20
CA VAL A 314 18.60 6.05 -11.31
C VAL A 314 17.11 6.38 -11.20
N ALA A 315 16.51 6.27 -10.02
CA ALA A 315 15.08 6.54 -9.84
C ALA A 315 14.72 8.03 -9.98
N GLY A 316 15.60 8.93 -9.54
CA GLY A 316 15.38 10.38 -9.64
C GLY A 316 15.32 10.87 -11.09
N LYS A 317 16.13 10.29 -11.98
CA LYS A 317 16.17 10.65 -13.40
C LYS A 317 14.90 10.21 -14.12
N VAL A 318 14.41 9.00 -13.86
CA VAL A 318 13.17 8.48 -14.46
C VAL A 318 11.93 9.24 -13.97
N ALA A 319 11.86 9.56 -12.68
CA ALA A 319 10.76 10.37 -12.13
C ALA A 319 10.79 11.81 -12.65
N TYR A 320 11.97 12.41 -12.77
CA TYR A 320 12.14 13.77 -13.29
C TYR A 320 11.84 13.84 -14.79
N GLU A 321 12.35 12.92 -15.60
CA GLU A 321 12.09 12.88 -17.05
C GLU A 321 10.64 12.53 -17.35
N GLY A 322 10.07 11.54 -16.65
CA GLY A 322 8.64 11.20 -16.77
C GLY A 322 7.72 12.35 -16.37
N GLY A 323 8.05 13.04 -15.27
CA GLY A 323 7.32 14.22 -14.82
C GLY A 323 7.43 15.40 -15.81
N LYS A 324 8.61 15.63 -16.38
CA LYS A 324 8.83 16.69 -17.39
C LYS A 324 8.04 16.42 -18.67
N ILE A 325 8.05 15.19 -19.16
CA ILE A 325 7.32 14.78 -20.37
C ILE A 325 5.81 14.95 -20.16
N ALA A 326 5.28 14.52 -19.01
CA ALA A 326 3.86 14.67 -18.69
C ALA A 326 3.45 16.16 -18.60
N LEU A 327 4.31 17.00 -18.02
CA LEU A 327 4.05 18.44 -17.85
C LEU A 327 4.14 19.19 -19.19
N GLU A 328 5.07 18.83 -20.07
CA GLU A 328 5.17 19.40 -21.43
C GLU A 328 3.99 18.96 -22.32
N GLN A 329 3.54 17.71 -22.23
CA GLN A 329 2.34 17.26 -22.95
C GLN A 329 1.06 17.95 -22.44
N GLY A 330 0.93 18.11 -21.12
CA GLY A 330 -0.18 18.87 -20.53
C GLY A 330 -0.22 20.33 -20.99
N LYS A 331 0.94 20.98 -21.12
CA LYS A 331 1.03 22.36 -21.64
C LYS A 331 0.61 22.47 -23.10
N LYS A 332 0.98 21.52 -23.96
CA LYS A 332 0.57 21.51 -25.38
C LYS A 332 -0.94 21.41 -25.53
N HIS A 333 -1.58 20.48 -24.81
CA HIS A 333 -3.04 20.35 -24.82
C HIS A 333 -3.77 21.60 -24.31
N TYR A 334 -3.20 22.31 -23.34
CA TYR A 334 -3.80 23.54 -22.82
C TYR A 334 -3.67 24.73 -23.80
N GLN A 335 -2.62 24.74 -24.63
CA GLN A 335 -2.43 25.76 -25.66
C GLN A 335 -3.31 25.51 -26.89
N GLU A 336 -3.49 24.26 -27.31
CA GLU A 336 -4.37 23.90 -28.45
C GLU A 336 -5.85 24.23 -28.18
N ASN A 337 -6.32 24.03 -26.95
CA ASN A 337 -7.71 24.32 -26.57
C ASN A 337 -8.01 25.82 -26.35
N ASN A 338 -6.99 26.66 -26.14
CA ASN A 338 -7.17 28.10 -25.98
C ASN A 338 -7.07 28.90 -27.30
N HIS A 339 -6.74 28.25 -28.41
CA HIS A 339 -6.73 28.88 -29.74
C HIS A 339 -8.03 28.67 -30.55
N HIS A 340 -9.05 28.04 -29.94
CA HIS A 340 -10.36 27.80 -30.55
C HIS A 340 -11.51 28.54 -29.82
N GLN A 341 -11.19 29.57 -29.03
CA GLN A 341 -12.14 30.57 -28.52
C GLN A 341 -11.84 31.93 -29.15
#